data_AF-A0AA38KZI4-F1
#
_entry.id   AF-A0AA38KZI4-F1
#
_cell.length_a   1.000
_cell.length_b   1.000
_cell.length_c   1.000
_cell.angle_alpha   90.00
_cell.angle_beta   90.00
_cell.angle_gamma   90.00
#
_symmetry.space_group_name_H-M   'P 1'
#
loop_
_entity.id
_entity.type
_entity.pdbx_description
1 polymer ?
#
loop_
_entity_poly.entity_id
_entity_poly.type
_entity_poly.pdbx_seq_one_letter_code
_entity_poly.pdbx_strand_id
1 'polypeptide(L)'
;ESEQLSSFPAGIVLQIMELMSEGELKERIIRVGKKLRHPHHSVDDLLKDLEETTNCLAMIKQSNKYMIHSLMFQLIEPRLLEHEDVRVRIMVITCIAEVTRITVPNLPYSDTIMRDIFEHMVGSFQGLGNIASPYFGKRVKILETMAEVRSCVLMLDLDCDDLIFHMFEVFLAVIDDRHSENVLHAMQTIMSLVLNEYEEPPRTFAIYA
;
A
#
# COMPACT_ATOMS: atom_id res chain seq x y z
N GLU A 1 -26.28 27.88 5.42
CA GLU A 1 -25.12 27.04 5.81
C GLU A 1 -23.92 27.83 6.33
N SER A 2 -23.87 29.16 6.20
CA SER A 2 -22.74 30.00 6.65
C SER A 2 -22.70 30.37 8.13
N GLU A 3 -23.75 30.10 8.91
CA GLU A 3 -23.84 30.53 10.32
C GLU A 3 -23.39 29.46 11.35
N GLN A 4 -23.11 28.23 10.92
CA GLN A 4 -22.65 27.18 11.85
C GLN A 4 -21.13 27.13 12.05
N LEU A 5 -20.35 27.82 11.22
CA LEU A 5 -18.88 27.78 11.28
C LEU A 5 -18.29 28.73 12.33
N SER A 6 -19.02 29.76 12.76
CA SER A 6 -18.54 30.77 13.73
C SER A 6 -18.55 30.29 15.18
N SER A 7 -19.20 29.16 15.49
CA SER A 7 -19.26 28.60 16.84
C SER A 7 -18.09 27.66 17.16
N PHE A 8 -17.26 27.31 16.17
CA PHE A 8 -16.13 26.42 16.37
C PHE A 8 -14.89 27.21 16.80
N PRO A 9 -14.07 26.67 17.72
CA PRO A 9 -12.75 27.20 18.03
C PRO A 9 -11.93 27.38 16.73
N ALA A 10 -11.18 28.48 16.61
CA ALA A 10 -10.40 28.79 15.40
C ALA A 10 -9.48 27.64 14.95
N GLY A 11 -8.98 26.82 15.89
CA GLY A 11 -8.18 25.62 15.58
C GLY A 11 -8.99 24.49 14.93
N ILE A 12 -10.26 24.33 15.30
CA ILE A 12 -11.19 23.38 14.66
C ILE A 12 -11.64 23.91 13.29
N VAL A 13 -11.84 25.23 13.16
CA VAL A 13 -12.11 25.85 11.86
C VAL A 13 -10.92 25.69 10.93
N LEU A 14 -9.68 25.83 11.40
CA LEU A 14 -8.45 25.52 10.65
C LEU A 14 -8.36 24.03 10.27
N GLN A 15 -8.66 23.11 11.19
CA GLN A 15 -8.72 21.67 10.89
C GLN A 15 -9.83 21.29 9.90
N ILE A 16 -10.96 22.00 9.93
CA ILE A 16 -12.06 21.87 8.97
C ILE A 16 -11.72 22.55 7.63
N MET A 17 -10.93 23.63 7.64
CA MET A 17 -10.39 24.31 6.45
C MET A 17 -9.19 23.57 5.83
N GLU A 18 -8.57 22.65 6.55
CA GLU A 18 -7.55 21.71 6.05
C GLU A 18 -8.14 20.45 5.38
N LEU A 19 -9.46 20.36 5.25
CA LEU A 19 -10.08 19.37 4.38
C LEU A 19 -9.97 19.85 2.93
N MET A 20 -8.96 19.33 2.23
CA MET A 20 -8.82 19.49 0.78
C MET A 20 -10.13 19.10 0.10
N SER A 21 -10.63 19.98 -0.77
CA SER A 21 -11.84 19.69 -1.54
C SER A 21 -11.60 18.52 -2.51
N GLU A 22 -12.66 17.81 -2.89
CA GLU A 22 -12.56 16.75 -3.90
C GLU A 22 -11.99 17.26 -5.24
N GLY A 23 -12.29 18.51 -5.60
CA GLY A 23 -11.76 19.17 -6.79
C GLY A 23 -10.25 19.37 -6.72
N GLU A 24 -9.75 19.93 -5.62
CA GLU A 24 -8.31 20.13 -5.39
C GLU A 24 -7.56 18.78 -5.34
N LEU A 25 -8.13 17.78 -4.68
CA LEU A 25 -7.54 16.44 -4.61
C LEU A 25 -7.42 15.82 -6.00
N LYS A 26 -8.47 15.92 -6.81
CA LYS A 26 -8.46 15.42 -8.19
C LYS A 26 -7.41 16.13 -9.05
N GLU A 27 -7.27 17.45 -8.92
CA GLU A 27 -6.25 18.21 -9.65
C GLU A 27 -4.84 17.79 -9.24
N ARG A 28 -4.60 17.55 -7.95
CA ARG A 28 -3.31 17.04 -7.45
C ARG A 28 -3.01 15.65 -7.99
N ILE A 29 -3.97 14.73 -7.99
CA ILE A 29 -3.81 13.40 -8.58
C ILE A 29 -3.43 13.48 -10.07
N ILE A 30 -4.12 14.32 -10.83
CA ILE A 30 -3.80 14.54 -12.25
C ILE A 30 -2.38 15.11 -12.41
N ARG A 31 -1.99 16.04 -11.54
CA ARG A 31 -0.65 16.66 -11.55
C ARG A 31 0.44 15.62 -11.29
N VAL A 32 0.34 14.84 -10.22
CA VAL A 32 1.33 13.80 -9.92
C VAL A 32 1.34 12.70 -10.97
N GLY A 33 0.17 12.31 -11.52
CA GLY A 33 0.10 11.35 -12.63
C GLY A 33 0.85 11.82 -13.88
N LYS A 34 0.81 13.12 -14.20
CA LYS A 34 1.62 13.70 -15.30
C LYS A 34 3.12 13.65 -15.02
N LYS A 35 3.53 13.90 -13.77
CA LYS A 35 4.94 13.80 -13.35
C LYS A 35 5.44 12.36 -13.41
N LEU A 36 4.67 11.39 -12.89
CA LEU A 36 5.06 9.97 -12.93
C LEU A 36 5.04 9.37 -14.34
N ARG A 37 4.32 9.96 -15.30
CA ARG A 37 4.42 9.59 -16.72
C ARG A 37 5.78 9.95 -17.33
N HIS A 38 6.40 11.03 -16.85
CA HIS A 38 7.72 11.49 -17.26
C HIS A 38 8.57 11.76 -16.00
N PRO A 39 8.97 10.69 -15.28
CA PRO A 39 9.65 10.83 -13.99
C PRO A 39 10.90 11.69 -14.09
N HIS A 40 11.19 12.42 -13.01
CA HIS A 40 12.45 13.13 -12.88
C HIS A 40 13.64 12.15 -12.94
N HIS A 41 14.74 12.57 -13.55
CA HIS A 41 16.01 11.83 -13.49
C HIS A 41 16.64 11.86 -12.08
N SER A 42 16.27 12.85 -11.27
CA SER A 42 16.69 12.98 -9.87
C SER A 42 15.86 12.06 -8.99
N VAL A 43 16.51 11.14 -8.28
CA VAL A 43 15.85 10.24 -7.33
C VAL A 43 15.14 11.02 -6.23
N ASP A 44 15.75 12.08 -5.71
CA ASP A 44 15.16 12.84 -4.59
C ASP A 44 13.88 13.58 -5.00
N ASP A 45 13.81 14.08 -6.24
CA ASP A 45 12.59 14.74 -6.73
C ASP A 45 11.50 13.71 -7.07
N LEU A 46 11.87 12.55 -7.61
CA LEU A 46 10.94 11.44 -7.80
C LEU A 46 10.38 10.95 -6.46
N LEU A 47 11.20 10.86 -5.41
CA LEU A 47 10.74 10.48 -4.07
C LEU A 47 9.74 11.50 -3.50
N LYS A 48 9.94 12.80 -3.73
CA LYS A 48 8.97 13.85 -3.33
C LYS A 48 7.63 13.69 -4.06
N ASP A 49 7.67 13.40 -5.36
CA ASP A 49 6.46 13.18 -6.15
C ASP A 49 5.71 11.92 -5.70
N LEU A 50 6.42 10.84 -5.38
CA LEU A 50 5.82 9.61 -4.85
C LEU A 50 5.27 9.80 -3.43
N GLU A 51 5.92 10.61 -2.60
CA GLU A 51 5.40 10.99 -1.28
C GLU A 51 4.10 11.79 -1.42
N GLU A 52 4.08 12.79 -2.31
CA GLU A 52 2.86 13.54 -2.63
C GLU A 52 1.75 12.61 -3.15
N THR A 53 2.11 11.68 -4.02
CA THR A 53 1.18 10.67 -4.58
C THR A 53 0.58 9.81 -3.49
N THR A 54 1.41 9.28 -2.58
CA THR A 54 0.97 8.46 -1.45
C THR A 54 -0.02 9.22 -0.57
N ASN A 55 0.30 10.47 -0.23
CA ASN A 55 -0.55 11.31 0.61
C ASN A 55 -1.89 11.62 -0.04
N CYS A 56 -1.92 11.86 -1.36
CA CYS A 56 -3.17 12.06 -2.08
C CYS A 56 -4.01 10.79 -2.11
N LEU A 57 -3.41 9.63 -2.40
CA LEU A 57 -4.12 8.35 -2.46
C LEU A 57 -4.73 7.95 -1.11
N ALA A 58 -4.02 8.19 0.00
CA ALA A 58 -4.52 7.91 1.35
C ALA A 58 -5.83 8.66 1.69
N MET A 59 -6.09 9.81 1.05
CA MET A 59 -7.32 10.59 1.24
C MET A 59 -8.49 10.10 0.39
N ILE A 60 -8.26 9.25 -0.61
CA ILE A 60 -9.28 8.80 -1.55
C ILE A 60 -10.05 7.61 -0.97
N LYS A 61 -11.38 7.76 -0.92
CA LYS A 61 -12.31 6.68 -0.59
C LYS A 61 -12.62 5.86 -1.85
N GLN A 62 -13.04 4.60 -1.66
CA GLN A 62 -13.46 3.73 -2.76
C GLN A 62 -14.59 4.33 -3.62
N SER A 63 -15.50 5.12 -3.01
CA SER A 63 -16.56 5.84 -3.73
C SER A 63 -16.02 6.83 -4.78
N ASN A 64 -14.77 7.28 -4.64
CA ASN A 64 -14.10 8.25 -5.50
C ASN A 64 -12.98 7.63 -6.35
N LYS A 65 -13.00 6.30 -6.58
CA LYS A 65 -11.97 5.58 -7.36
C LYS A 65 -11.76 6.11 -8.78
N TYR A 66 -12.73 6.81 -9.37
CA TYR A 66 -12.56 7.42 -10.68
C TYR A 66 -11.43 8.46 -10.73
N MET A 67 -11.01 9.02 -9.58
CA MET A 67 -9.95 10.02 -9.52
C MET A 67 -8.57 9.45 -9.89
N ILE A 68 -8.32 8.17 -9.62
CA ILE A 68 -6.97 7.58 -9.73
C ILE A 68 -6.64 7.03 -11.13
N HIS A 69 -7.59 7.01 -12.06
CA HIS A 69 -7.37 6.45 -13.41
C HIS A 69 -6.16 7.02 -14.14
N SER A 70 -5.86 8.31 -13.93
CA SER A 70 -4.73 8.99 -14.57
C SER A 70 -3.34 8.59 -14.05
N LEU A 71 -3.29 7.80 -12.98
CA LEU A 71 -2.08 7.43 -12.24
C LEU A 71 -1.79 5.92 -12.28
N MET A 72 -2.84 5.09 -12.29
CA MET A 72 -2.73 3.64 -12.09
C MET A 72 -1.71 2.98 -13.02
N PHE A 73 -1.77 3.28 -14.32
CA PHE A 73 -0.86 2.69 -15.30
C PHE A 73 0.58 3.15 -15.16
N GLN A 74 0.82 4.36 -14.65
CA GLN A 74 2.17 4.88 -14.46
C GLN A 74 2.91 4.10 -13.37
N LEU A 75 2.22 3.75 -12.28
CA LEU A 75 2.82 3.08 -11.12
C LEU A 75 3.31 1.66 -11.44
N ILE A 76 2.68 0.98 -12.40
CA ILE A 76 3.05 -0.39 -12.79
C ILE A 76 4.08 -0.43 -13.93
N GLU A 77 4.56 0.72 -14.41
CA GLU A 77 5.60 0.70 -15.43
C GLU A 77 6.94 0.21 -14.84
N PRO A 78 7.68 -0.68 -15.54
CA PRO A 78 8.91 -1.27 -15.01
C PRO A 78 9.94 -0.23 -14.56
N ARG A 79 10.03 0.91 -15.24
CA ARG A 79 10.92 2.02 -14.85
C ARG A 79 10.66 2.59 -13.45
N LEU A 80 9.45 2.41 -12.90
CA LEU A 80 9.11 2.78 -11.52
C LEU A 80 9.08 1.56 -10.61
N LEU A 81 8.38 0.50 -11.03
CA LEU A 81 8.16 -0.71 -10.23
C LEU A 81 9.47 -1.47 -9.95
N GLU A 82 10.34 -1.56 -10.95
CA GLU A 82 11.65 -2.22 -10.92
C GLU A 82 12.81 -1.20 -10.90
N HIS A 83 12.54 0.04 -10.48
CA HIS A 83 13.55 1.10 -10.44
C HIS A 83 14.79 0.65 -9.64
N GLU A 84 16.01 1.00 -10.07
CA GLU A 84 17.26 0.54 -9.45
C GLU A 84 17.38 0.91 -7.96
N ASP A 85 16.93 2.11 -7.60
CA ASP A 85 16.90 2.59 -6.23
C ASP A 85 15.76 1.95 -5.42
N VAL A 86 16.12 1.21 -4.37
CA VAL A 86 15.19 0.51 -3.48
C VAL A 86 14.20 1.45 -2.79
N ARG A 87 14.59 2.70 -2.53
CA ARG A 87 13.73 3.72 -1.90
C ARG A 87 12.57 4.06 -2.81
N VAL A 88 12.85 4.21 -4.11
CA VAL A 88 11.83 4.46 -5.13
C VAL A 88 10.87 3.27 -5.20
N ARG A 89 11.39 2.03 -5.24
CA ARG A 89 10.54 0.83 -5.27
C ARG A 89 9.61 0.77 -4.05
N ILE A 90 10.11 0.97 -2.83
CA ILE A 90 9.25 0.97 -1.62
C ILE A 90 8.14 2.01 -1.73
N MET A 91 8.46 3.21 -2.21
CA MET A 91 7.48 4.29 -2.37
C MET A 91 6.43 3.98 -3.45
N VAL A 92 6.84 3.38 -4.57
CA VAL A 92 5.93 2.91 -5.62
C VAL A 92 4.99 1.82 -5.08
N ILE A 93 5.52 0.83 -4.35
CA ILE A 93 4.70 -0.22 -3.74
C ILE A 93 3.74 0.35 -2.69
N THR A 94 4.17 1.37 -1.94
CA THR A 94 3.28 2.09 -0.99
C THR A 94 2.11 2.75 -1.73
N CYS A 95 2.38 3.39 -2.88
CA CYS A 95 1.31 3.96 -3.72
C CYS A 95 0.39 2.86 -4.27
N ILE A 96 0.94 1.75 -4.75
CA ILE A 96 0.16 0.63 -5.29
C ILE A 96 -0.72 -0.01 -4.21
N ALA A 97 -0.23 -0.17 -2.99
CA ALA A 97 -1.04 -0.66 -1.87
C ALA A 97 -2.29 0.20 -1.64
N GLU A 98 -2.15 1.53 -1.69
CA GLU A 98 -3.30 2.45 -1.61
C GLU A 98 -4.21 2.35 -2.84
N VAL A 99 -3.67 2.19 -4.05
CA VAL A 99 -4.48 1.93 -5.25
C VAL A 99 -5.32 0.67 -5.08
N THR A 100 -4.73 -0.42 -4.55
CA THR A 100 -5.45 -1.66 -4.23
C THR A 100 -6.57 -1.39 -3.23
N ARG A 101 -6.30 -0.68 -2.12
CA ARG A 101 -7.32 -0.29 -1.13
C ARG A 101 -8.49 0.48 -1.72
N ILE A 102 -8.23 1.36 -2.68
CA ILE A 102 -9.27 2.17 -3.35
C ILE A 102 -10.10 1.34 -4.34
N THR A 103 -9.54 0.26 -4.87
CA THR A 103 -10.13 -0.46 -6.02
C THR A 103 -10.83 -1.76 -5.63
N VAL A 104 -10.41 -2.40 -4.52
CA VAL A 104 -11.14 -3.57 -3.98
C VAL A 104 -12.64 -3.28 -3.80
N PRO A 105 -13.51 -4.27 -4.09
CA PRO A 105 -13.20 -5.66 -4.43
C PRO A 105 -12.80 -5.89 -5.90
N ASN A 106 -12.79 -4.84 -6.75
CA ASN A 106 -12.51 -5.00 -8.17
C ASN A 106 -11.06 -4.63 -8.45
N LEU A 107 -10.21 -5.65 -8.61
CA LEU A 107 -8.78 -5.42 -8.81
C LEU A 107 -8.51 -4.52 -10.03
N PRO A 108 -7.52 -3.62 -9.91
CA PRO A 108 -7.27 -2.60 -10.92
C PRO A 108 -6.58 -3.12 -12.18
N TYR A 109 -5.95 -4.29 -12.10
CA TYR A 109 -5.09 -4.86 -13.12
C TYR A 109 -5.45 -6.33 -13.38
N SER A 110 -4.89 -6.91 -14.45
CA SER A 110 -5.04 -8.34 -14.71
C SER A 110 -4.36 -9.18 -13.64
N ASP A 111 -4.81 -10.41 -13.48
CA ASP A 111 -4.29 -11.40 -12.53
C ASP A 111 -2.75 -11.53 -12.59
N THR A 112 -2.19 -11.56 -13.80
CA THR A 112 -0.73 -11.60 -14.01
C THR A 112 -0.01 -10.40 -13.40
N ILE A 113 -0.53 -9.19 -13.62
CA ILE A 113 0.05 -7.95 -13.09
C ILE A 113 -0.15 -7.90 -11.57
N MET A 114 -1.29 -8.37 -11.09
CA MET A 114 -1.58 -8.43 -9.66
C MET A 114 -0.62 -9.38 -8.93
N ARG A 115 -0.31 -10.54 -9.51
CA ARG A 115 0.71 -11.45 -8.98
C ARG A 115 2.07 -10.76 -8.87
N ASP A 116 2.55 -10.12 -9.94
CA ASP A 116 3.84 -9.41 -9.95
C ASP A 116 3.86 -8.28 -8.88
N ILE A 117 2.74 -7.56 -8.71
CA ILE A 117 2.59 -6.57 -7.64
C ILE A 117 2.71 -7.20 -6.26
N PHE A 118 2.05 -8.35 -6.02
CA PHE A 118 2.14 -9.05 -4.75
C PHE A 118 3.56 -9.56 -4.48
N GLU A 119 4.29 -10.02 -5.50
CA GLU A 119 5.70 -10.40 -5.37
C GLU A 119 6.53 -9.22 -4.83
N HIS A 120 6.32 -8.02 -5.38
CA HIS A 120 6.99 -6.83 -4.88
C HIS A 120 6.54 -6.39 -3.48
N MET A 121 5.26 -6.54 -3.14
CA MET A 121 4.75 -6.26 -1.78
C MET A 121 5.40 -7.20 -0.75
N VAL A 122 5.39 -8.51 -1.02
CA VAL A 122 6.00 -9.53 -0.15
C VAL A 122 7.50 -9.31 -0.04
N GLY A 123 8.19 -9.06 -1.16
CA GLY A 123 9.62 -8.72 -1.15
C GLY A 123 9.93 -7.47 -0.32
N SER A 124 8.99 -6.53 -0.18
CA SER A 124 9.15 -5.37 0.69
C SER A 124 9.17 -5.73 2.18
N PHE A 125 8.59 -6.85 2.59
CA PHE A 125 8.51 -7.23 4.00
C PHE A 125 9.83 -7.74 4.58
N GLN A 126 10.79 -8.18 3.73
CA GLN A 126 12.14 -8.52 4.16
C GLN A 126 12.83 -7.36 4.92
N GLY A 127 12.48 -6.12 4.59
CA GLY A 127 13.02 -4.93 5.25
C GLY A 127 12.42 -4.64 6.63
N LEU A 128 11.39 -5.37 7.08
CA LEU A 128 10.78 -5.17 8.40
C LEU A 128 11.69 -5.58 9.56
N GLY A 129 12.72 -6.41 9.32
CA GLY A 129 13.74 -6.71 10.34
C GLY A 129 14.63 -5.50 10.69
N ASN A 130 14.64 -4.45 9.87
CA ASN A 130 15.43 -3.24 10.08
C ASN A 130 14.54 -2.06 10.52
N ILE A 131 14.14 -2.06 11.79
CA ILE A 131 13.30 -1.01 12.41
C ILE A 131 13.95 0.39 12.39
N ALA A 132 15.27 0.48 12.25
CA ALA A 132 15.99 1.75 12.18
C ALA A 132 15.97 2.38 10.78
N SER A 133 15.44 1.68 9.77
CA SER A 133 15.34 2.19 8.41
C SER A 133 14.39 3.40 8.35
N PRO A 134 14.75 4.49 7.65
CA PRO A 134 13.84 5.62 7.43
C PRO A 134 12.60 5.23 6.61
N TYR A 135 12.62 4.10 5.90
CA TYR A 135 11.50 3.56 5.14
C TYR A 135 10.73 2.46 5.88
N PHE A 136 11.07 2.17 7.14
CA PHE A 136 10.36 1.17 7.94
C PHE A 136 8.86 1.48 8.00
N GLY A 137 8.49 2.73 8.31
CA GLY A 137 7.07 3.14 8.35
C GLY A 137 6.33 2.95 7.02
N LYS A 138 7.01 3.08 5.87
CA LYS A 138 6.41 2.82 4.56
C LYS A 138 6.15 1.33 4.34
N ARG A 139 7.07 0.45 4.77
CA ARG A 139 6.87 -1.00 4.75
C ARG A 139 5.74 -1.45 5.68
N VAL A 140 5.67 -0.86 6.88
CA VAL A 140 4.55 -1.10 7.81
C VAL A 140 3.23 -0.67 7.17
N LYS A 141 3.18 0.49 6.50
CA LYS A 141 1.98 0.93 5.80
C LYS A 141 1.54 -0.05 4.70
N ILE A 142 2.48 -0.63 3.94
CA ILE A 142 2.17 -1.69 2.95
C ILE A 142 1.56 -2.91 3.67
N LEU A 143 2.18 -3.37 4.76
CA LEU A 143 1.72 -4.51 5.56
C LEU A 143 0.32 -4.28 6.14
N GLU A 144 0.10 -3.13 6.78
CA GLU A 144 -1.19 -2.75 7.37
C GLU A 144 -2.28 -2.67 6.30
N THR A 145 -1.98 -2.07 5.15
CA THR A 145 -2.93 -1.99 4.03
C THR A 145 -3.26 -3.38 3.50
N MET A 146 -2.26 -4.26 3.39
CA MET A 146 -2.44 -5.65 2.97
C MET A 146 -3.38 -6.42 3.90
N ALA A 147 -3.22 -6.24 5.21
CA ALA A 147 -4.09 -6.81 6.24
C ALA A 147 -5.51 -6.23 6.16
N GLU A 148 -5.64 -4.90 6.08
CA GLU A 148 -6.93 -4.18 6.02
C GLU A 148 -7.79 -4.65 4.85
N VAL A 149 -7.20 -4.73 3.66
CA VAL A 149 -7.93 -5.08 2.43
C VAL A 149 -7.93 -6.58 2.15
N ARG A 150 -7.44 -7.38 3.12
CA ARG A 150 -7.34 -8.84 3.03
C ARG A 150 -6.67 -9.31 1.73
N SER A 151 -5.57 -8.66 1.32
CA SER A 151 -4.93 -8.99 0.02
C SER A 151 -4.44 -10.44 -0.06
N CYS A 152 -4.18 -11.08 1.07
CA CYS A 152 -3.84 -12.50 1.11
C CYS A 152 -4.97 -13.40 0.60
N VAL A 153 -6.24 -13.01 0.77
CA VAL A 153 -7.38 -13.72 0.17
C VAL A 153 -7.40 -13.50 -1.34
N LEU A 154 -7.09 -12.29 -1.81
CA LEU A 154 -6.93 -12.01 -3.24
C LEU A 154 -5.78 -12.83 -3.84
N MET A 155 -4.70 -13.09 -3.10
CA MET A 155 -3.62 -13.98 -3.54
C MET A 155 -4.09 -15.44 -3.65
N LEU A 156 -4.95 -15.91 -2.73
CA LEU A 156 -5.58 -17.24 -2.83
C LEU A 156 -6.49 -17.33 -4.05
N ASP A 157 -7.32 -16.31 -4.31
CA ASP A 157 -8.20 -16.24 -5.50
C ASP A 157 -7.41 -16.26 -6.83
N LEU A 158 -6.14 -15.87 -6.80
CA LEU A 158 -5.23 -15.85 -7.95
C LEU A 158 -4.28 -17.06 -8.00
N ASP A 159 -4.51 -18.09 -7.19
CA ASP A 159 -3.68 -19.31 -7.10
C ASP A 159 -2.18 -19.01 -6.84
N CYS A 160 -1.87 -17.99 -6.03
CA CYS A 160 -0.50 -17.55 -5.69
C CYS A 160 0.08 -18.28 -4.47
N ASP A 161 -0.11 -19.59 -4.37
CA ASP A 161 0.27 -20.38 -3.19
C ASP A 161 1.76 -20.27 -2.84
N ASP A 162 2.64 -20.37 -3.85
CA ASP A 162 4.10 -20.25 -3.71
C ASP A 162 4.51 -18.92 -3.07
N LEU A 163 3.87 -17.84 -3.48
CA LEU A 163 4.10 -16.51 -2.93
C LEU A 163 3.56 -16.36 -1.50
N ILE A 164 2.43 -17.00 -1.18
CA ILE A 164 1.88 -17.05 0.19
C ILE A 164 2.87 -17.77 1.11
N PHE A 165 3.41 -18.92 0.69
CA PHE A 165 4.45 -19.63 1.45
C PHE A 165 5.67 -18.74 1.67
N HIS A 166 6.16 -18.09 0.62
CA HIS A 166 7.29 -17.18 0.74
C HIS A 166 7.01 -16.02 1.70
N MET A 167 5.79 -15.47 1.69
CA MET A 167 5.39 -14.42 2.63
C MET A 167 5.46 -14.90 4.09
N PHE A 168 5.04 -16.13 4.38
CA PHE A 168 5.14 -16.72 5.72
C PHE A 168 6.60 -16.86 6.16
N GLU A 169 7.48 -17.37 5.27
CA GLU A 169 8.91 -17.44 5.54
C GLU A 169 9.51 -16.07 5.84
N VAL A 170 9.13 -15.05 5.06
CA VAL A 170 9.58 -13.67 5.28
C VAL A 170 9.13 -13.16 6.64
N PHE A 171 7.86 -13.31 7.02
CA PHE A 171 7.36 -12.87 8.33
C PHE A 171 8.09 -13.55 9.48
N LEU A 172 8.27 -14.87 9.42
CA LEU A 172 8.97 -15.63 10.46
C LEU A 172 10.46 -15.29 10.55
N ALA A 173 11.08 -14.90 9.45
CA ALA A 173 12.47 -14.47 9.43
C ALA A 173 12.68 -13.07 10.01
N VAL A 174 11.67 -12.17 9.93
CA VAL A 174 11.81 -10.77 10.34
C VAL A 174 11.17 -10.47 11.69
N ILE A 175 10.27 -11.30 12.20
CA ILE A 175 9.56 -11.08 13.46
C ILE A 175 10.54 -10.91 14.63
N ASP A 176 10.31 -9.88 15.44
CA ASP A 176 11.22 -9.51 16.52
C ASP A 176 10.46 -8.76 17.63
N ASP A 177 10.85 -8.96 18.90
CA ASP A 177 10.21 -8.35 20.07
C ASP A 177 10.27 -6.80 20.07
N ARG A 178 11.13 -6.20 19.24
CA ARG A 178 11.22 -4.74 19.07
C ARG A 178 10.14 -4.18 18.15
N HIS A 179 9.38 -5.01 17.43
CA HIS A 179 8.26 -4.56 16.63
C HIS A 179 7.14 -4.02 17.51
N SER A 180 6.43 -3.00 17.02
CA SER A 180 5.22 -2.54 17.70
C SER A 180 4.10 -3.58 17.59
N GLU A 181 3.16 -3.54 18.53
CA GLU A 181 2.00 -4.43 18.53
C GLU A 181 1.22 -4.40 17.19
N ASN A 182 1.10 -3.24 16.56
CA ASN A 182 0.42 -3.10 15.27
C ASN A 182 1.09 -3.92 14.16
N VAL A 183 2.44 -3.95 14.13
CA VAL A 183 3.19 -4.69 13.12
C VAL A 183 3.00 -6.19 13.31
N LEU A 184 3.13 -6.66 14.55
CA LEU A 184 2.92 -8.06 14.92
C LEU A 184 1.47 -8.50 14.62
N HIS A 185 0.49 -7.66 15.00
CA HIS A 185 -0.92 -7.90 14.75
C HIS A 185 -1.23 -7.96 13.25
N ALA A 186 -0.63 -7.10 12.42
CA ALA A 186 -0.82 -7.14 10.97
C ALA A 186 -0.27 -8.43 10.34
N MET A 187 0.94 -8.86 10.73
CA MET A 187 1.49 -10.15 10.30
C MET A 187 0.58 -11.32 10.72
N GLN A 188 0.17 -11.34 11.98
CA GLN A 188 -0.72 -12.37 12.53
C GLN A 188 -2.07 -12.38 11.81
N THR A 189 -2.66 -11.22 11.54
CA THR A 189 -3.95 -11.09 10.84
C THR A 189 -3.85 -11.72 9.45
N ILE A 190 -2.80 -11.38 8.69
CA ILE A 190 -2.58 -11.93 7.35
C ILE A 190 -2.42 -13.45 7.40
N MET A 191 -1.54 -13.96 8.26
CA MET A 191 -1.30 -15.40 8.38
C MET A 191 -2.55 -16.16 8.83
N SER A 192 -3.30 -15.62 9.79
CA SER A 192 -4.54 -16.22 10.27
C SER A 192 -5.63 -16.25 9.20
N LEU A 193 -5.77 -15.18 8.41
CA LEU A 193 -6.71 -15.15 7.29
C LEU A 193 -6.40 -16.26 6.29
N VAL A 194 -5.14 -16.40 5.88
CA VAL A 194 -4.73 -17.48 4.97
C VAL A 194 -5.10 -18.85 5.54
N LEU A 195 -4.69 -19.14 6.79
CA LEU A 195 -4.92 -20.45 7.41
C LEU A 195 -6.42 -20.77 7.57
N ASN A 196 -7.26 -19.77 7.82
CA ASN A 196 -8.70 -19.97 7.96
C ASN A 196 -9.42 -20.24 6.63
N GLU A 197 -8.85 -19.84 5.50
CA GLU A 197 -9.40 -20.13 4.17
C GLU A 197 -9.03 -21.55 3.69
N TYR A 198 -8.04 -22.20 4.30
CA TYR A 198 -7.70 -23.60 4.02
C TYR A 198 -8.57 -24.57 4.85
N GLU A 199 -9.38 -25.41 4.19
CA GLU A 199 -10.12 -26.50 4.85
C GLU A 199 -9.17 -27.56 5.45
N GLU A 200 -8.12 -27.91 4.71
CA GLU A 200 -6.95 -28.65 5.19
C GLU A 200 -5.69 -27.89 4.76
N PRO A 201 -4.90 -27.33 5.70
CA PRO A 201 -3.68 -26.63 5.34
C PRO A 201 -2.71 -27.63 4.68
N PRO A 202 -2.10 -27.29 3.53
CA PRO A 202 -1.03 -28.09 2.94
C PRO A 202 -0.01 -28.53 4.00
N ARG A 203 0.51 -29.76 3.92
CA ARG A 203 1.45 -30.31 4.94
C ARG A 203 2.64 -29.39 5.23
N THR A 204 3.03 -28.56 4.27
CA THR A 204 4.06 -27.53 4.41
C THR A 204 3.69 -26.43 5.42
N PHE A 205 2.41 -26.14 5.67
CA PHE A 205 1.96 -25.22 6.71
C PHE A 205 1.91 -25.86 8.11
N ALA A 206 1.92 -27.19 8.23
CA ALA A 206 1.84 -27.88 9.52
C ALA A 206 3.06 -27.63 10.43
N ILE A 207 4.16 -27.07 9.91
CA ILE A 207 5.29 -26.61 10.71
C ILE A 207 5.07 -25.23 11.35
N TYR A 208 3.99 -24.53 10.97
CA TYR A 208 3.65 -23.17 11.44
C TYR A 208 2.39 -23.13 12.33
N ALA A 209 1.70 -24.26 12.52
CA ALA A 209 0.53 -24.41 13.41
C ALA A 209 0.94 -24.98 14.78
#